data_AF-A0A7K4M563-F1
#
_entry.id   AF-A0A7K4M563-F1
#
_cell.length_a   1.000
_cell.length_b   1.000
_cell.length_c   1.000
_cell.angle_alpha   90.00
_cell.angle_beta   90.00
_cell.angle_gamma   90.00
#
_symmetry.space_group_name_H-M   'P 1'
#
loop_
_entity.id
_entity.type
_entity.pdbx_description
1 polymer ?
#
loop_
_entity_poly.entity_id
_entity_poly.type
_entity_poly.pdbx_seq_one_letter_code
_entity_poly.pdbx_strand_id
1 'polypeptide(L)'
;SQLLQRLEDSAGAEGPPNPSVLLALNLAGAGACSHCKELLQRLKETAVERAAKDMTSGELALYVLAFLSSCQSPRHIQALGGTVDVLSWLQRRTDEEVAYLELEGAPQTTFYQLSLDVMALCLEGTGIYELAAIKLAKELLGAGDQLSVDTRAAAALALTCAYGRAGTEGLMELRELLGEAVTGVANGFLDLQQQQNGLIGNIYSTGLALQALTATAVFYAPREWDCGQAFSAVLEQHLDQPTAIAQLLPALLGRTYLDAAGLYCGTGTAAPVARGVTAAHEAAPLITVYYSVTNELRGAPFHYSTRVCVAAGAVLLAVLQAAQEQDPAHF
;
A
#
# COMPACT_ATOMS: atom_id res chain seq x y z
N SER A 1 -9.31 -15.95 -10.46
CA SER A 1 -9.44 -15.83 -8.99
C SER A 1 -10.47 -14.75 -8.68
N GLN A 2 -11.28 -14.89 -7.63
CA GLN A 2 -12.28 -13.88 -7.23
C GLN A 2 -11.64 -12.54 -6.83
N LEU A 3 -10.48 -12.58 -6.18
CA LEU A 3 -9.69 -11.39 -5.82
C LEU A 3 -9.25 -10.60 -7.07
N LEU A 4 -8.75 -11.30 -8.09
CA LEU A 4 -8.33 -10.68 -9.35
C LEU A 4 -9.52 -10.02 -10.06
N GLN A 5 -10.66 -10.70 -10.16
CA GLN A 5 -11.86 -10.15 -10.78
C GLN A 5 -12.33 -8.86 -10.08
N ARG A 6 -12.39 -8.88 -8.74
CA ARG A 6 -12.75 -7.69 -7.96
C ARG A 6 -11.79 -6.52 -8.22
N LEU A 7 -10.52 -6.82 -8.37
CA LEU A 7 -9.50 -5.81 -8.66
C LEU A 7 -9.65 -5.23 -10.07
N GLU A 8 -9.90 -6.08 -11.08
CA GLU A 8 -10.20 -5.65 -12.46
C GLU A 8 -11.49 -4.83 -12.56
N ASP A 9 -12.52 -5.19 -11.81
CA ASP A 9 -13.78 -4.44 -11.74
C ASP A 9 -13.54 -3.07 -11.09
N SER A 10 -12.73 -3.02 -10.02
CA SER A 10 -12.37 -1.77 -9.34
C SER A 10 -11.56 -0.81 -10.22
N ALA A 11 -10.78 -1.33 -11.18
CA ALA A 11 -10.04 -0.51 -12.13
C ALA A 11 -10.97 0.29 -13.07
N GLY A 12 -12.16 -0.23 -13.35
CA GLY A 12 -13.19 0.44 -14.15
C GLY A 12 -14.14 1.33 -13.34
N ALA A 13 -14.01 1.36 -12.01
CA ALA A 13 -14.95 2.09 -11.15
C ALA A 13 -14.81 3.62 -11.29
N GLU A 14 -15.95 4.30 -11.13
CA GLU A 14 -16.00 5.76 -11.03
C GLU A 14 -15.38 6.23 -9.70
N GLY A 15 -14.54 7.26 -9.74
CA GLY A 15 -13.86 7.81 -8.56
C GLY A 15 -12.43 8.32 -8.84
N PRO A 16 -11.64 8.67 -7.82
CA PRO A 16 -10.22 8.95 -7.99
C PRO A 16 -9.47 7.68 -8.45
N PRO A 17 -8.57 7.76 -9.44
CA PRO A 17 -7.83 6.59 -9.90
C PRO A 17 -6.84 6.11 -8.84
N ASN A 18 -6.79 4.79 -8.62
CA ASN A 18 -5.96 4.18 -7.58
C ASN A 18 -4.70 3.53 -8.19
N PRO A 19 -3.50 4.10 -7.95
CA PRO A 19 -2.24 3.54 -8.49
C PRO A 19 -1.89 2.16 -7.91
N SER A 20 -2.27 1.86 -6.66
CA SER A 20 -2.01 0.55 -6.05
C SER A 20 -2.77 -0.56 -6.76
N VAL A 21 -3.99 -0.29 -7.23
CA VAL A 21 -4.78 -1.24 -8.02
C VAL A 21 -4.06 -1.58 -9.33
N LEU A 22 -3.61 -0.56 -10.07
CA LEU A 22 -2.88 -0.80 -11.32
C LEU A 22 -1.56 -1.55 -11.08
N LEU A 23 -0.79 -1.14 -10.06
CA LEU A 23 0.44 -1.80 -9.66
C LEU A 23 0.21 -3.31 -9.40
N ALA A 24 -0.80 -3.64 -8.59
CA ALA A 24 -1.12 -5.03 -8.26
C ALA A 24 -1.60 -5.84 -9.48
N LEU A 25 -2.39 -5.25 -10.37
CA LEU A 25 -2.81 -5.89 -11.63
C LEU A 25 -1.62 -6.18 -12.55
N ASN A 26 -0.68 -5.24 -12.66
CA ASN A 26 0.54 -5.42 -13.43
C ASN A 26 1.41 -6.54 -12.85
N LEU A 27 1.64 -6.52 -11.53
CA LEU A 27 2.40 -7.56 -10.83
C LEU A 27 1.74 -8.95 -10.94
N ALA A 28 0.42 -9.00 -11.06
CA ALA A 28 -0.34 -10.21 -11.30
C ALA A 28 -0.34 -10.69 -12.77
N GLY A 29 0.30 -9.95 -13.69
CA GLY A 29 0.27 -10.25 -15.12
C GLY A 29 -1.07 -9.96 -15.81
N ALA A 30 -1.97 -9.23 -15.14
CA ALA A 30 -3.31 -8.88 -15.64
C ALA A 30 -3.38 -7.43 -16.19
N GLY A 31 -2.28 -6.69 -16.20
CA GLY A 31 -2.20 -5.29 -16.60
C GLY A 31 -2.64 -4.93 -18.02
N ALA A 32 -2.81 -5.92 -18.91
CA ALA A 32 -3.22 -5.70 -20.30
C ALA A 32 -4.75 -5.56 -20.49
N CYS A 33 -5.55 -5.67 -19.42
CA CYS A 33 -7.00 -5.61 -19.46
C CYS A 33 -7.53 -4.23 -19.92
N SER A 34 -8.77 -4.15 -20.41
CA SER A 34 -9.35 -2.88 -20.88
C SER A 34 -9.43 -1.83 -19.77
N HIS A 35 -9.98 -2.21 -18.61
CA HIS A 35 -10.04 -1.32 -17.44
C HIS A 35 -8.65 -0.91 -16.93
N CYS A 36 -7.64 -1.77 -17.09
CA CYS A 36 -6.26 -1.49 -16.71
C CYS A 36 -5.68 -0.34 -17.56
N LYS A 37 -5.95 -0.35 -18.88
CA LYS A 37 -5.52 0.71 -19.80
C LYS A 37 -6.25 2.03 -19.51
N GLU A 38 -7.55 1.97 -19.22
CA GLU A 38 -8.34 3.13 -18.82
C GLU A 38 -7.85 3.72 -17.49
N LEU A 39 -7.56 2.87 -16.50
CA LEU A 39 -6.99 3.28 -15.21
C LEU A 39 -5.62 3.94 -15.41
N LEU A 40 -4.74 3.35 -16.21
CA LEU A 40 -3.44 3.95 -16.54
C LEU A 40 -3.61 5.34 -17.17
N GLN A 41 -4.56 5.50 -18.08
CA GLN A 41 -4.83 6.79 -18.71
C GLN A 41 -5.31 7.83 -17.70
N ARG A 42 -6.25 7.47 -16.81
CA ARG A 42 -6.73 8.34 -15.73
C ARG A 42 -5.62 8.72 -14.74
N LEU A 43 -4.69 7.80 -14.44
CA LEU A 43 -3.51 8.09 -13.63
C LEU A 43 -2.60 9.11 -14.33
N LYS A 44 -2.37 8.99 -15.65
CA LYS A 44 -1.58 9.99 -16.39
C LYS A 44 -2.22 11.37 -16.36
N GLU A 45 -3.53 11.45 -16.55
CA GLU A 45 -4.31 12.69 -16.48
C GLU A 45 -4.20 13.33 -15.09
N THR A 46 -4.43 12.54 -14.04
CA THR A 46 -4.35 13.00 -12.65
C THR A 46 -2.93 13.46 -12.28
N ALA A 47 -1.89 12.77 -12.76
CA ALA A 47 -0.50 13.16 -12.55
C ALA A 47 -0.20 14.54 -13.17
N VAL A 48 -0.63 14.77 -14.40
CA VAL A 48 -0.46 16.07 -15.09
C VAL A 48 -1.17 17.20 -14.32
N GLU A 49 -2.35 16.92 -13.77
CA GLU A 49 -3.14 17.93 -13.08
C GLU A 49 -2.66 18.25 -11.65
N ARG A 50 -2.19 17.23 -10.91
CA ARG A 50 -2.03 17.31 -9.44
C ARG A 50 -0.61 17.12 -8.92
N ALA A 51 0.32 16.51 -9.65
CA ALA A 51 1.64 16.16 -9.11
C ALA A 51 2.42 17.37 -8.55
N ALA A 52 2.28 18.53 -9.19
CA ALA A 52 2.93 19.78 -8.79
C ALA A 52 2.17 20.56 -7.69
N LYS A 53 0.97 20.12 -7.30
CA LYS A 53 0.04 20.91 -6.46
C LYS A 53 -0.10 20.31 -5.08
N ASP A 54 -0.85 19.22 -4.97
CA ASP A 54 -1.43 18.74 -3.72
C ASP A 54 -1.20 17.25 -3.47
N MET A 55 -0.47 16.55 -4.35
CA MET A 55 -0.05 15.18 -4.07
C MET A 55 1.03 15.15 -2.98
N THR A 56 0.81 14.27 -2.01
CA THR A 56 1.79 13.88 -1.00
C THR A 56 2.95 13.09 -1.64
N SER A 57 4.06 12.95 -0.91
CA SER A 57 5.20 12.17 -1.38
C SER A 57 4.81 10.70 -1.61
N GLY A 58 4.07 10.09 -0.68
CA GLY A 58 3.62 8.70 -0.80
C GLY A 58 2.63 8.48 -1.95
N GLU A 59 1.77 9.46 -2.27
CA GLU A 59 0.95 9.40 -3.49
C GLU A 59 1.82 9.41 -4.74
N LEU A 60 2.79 10.32 -4.85
CA LEU A 60 3.71 10.38 -5.98
C LEU A 60 4.52 9.07 -6.12
N ALA A 61 4.96 8.49 -5.00
CA ALA A 61 5.68 7.22 -4.97
C ALA A 61 4.84 6.08 -5.54
N LEU A 62 3.57 5.96 -5.15
CA LEU A 62 2.67 4.96 -5.72
C LEU A 62 2.43 5.18 -7.22
N TYR A 63 2.34 6.43 -7.68
CA TYR A 63 2.26 6.74 -9.11
C TYR A 63 3.52 6.30 -9.86
N VAL A 64 4.71 6.56 -9.30
CA VAL A 64 5.99 6.09 -9.87
C VAL A 64 6.00 4.56 -9.98
N LEU A 65 5.63 3.83 -8.92
CA LEU A 65 5.55 2.36 -8.95
C LEU A 65 4.54 1.83 -9.98
N ALA A 66 3.38 2.48 -10.09
CA ALA A 66 2.37 2.12 -11.09
C ALA A 66 2.84 2.36 -12.53
N PHE A 67 3.58 3.45 -12.79
CA PHE A 67 4.16 3.72 -14.11
C PHE A 67 5.30 2.77 -14.45
N LEU A 68 6.20 2.50 -13.51
CA LEU A 68 7.26 1.50 -13.63
C LEU A 68 6.71 0.13 -14.01
N SER A 69 5.71 -0.34 -13.27
CA SER A 69 5.04 -1.63 -13.54
C SER A 69 4.26 -1.67 -14.87
N SER A 70 3.96 -0.49 -15.43
CA SER A 70 3.35 -0.34 -16.76
C SER A 70 4.37 -0.11 -17.88
N CYS A 71 5.67 -0.24 -17.58
CA CYS A 71 6.78 0.10 -18.46
C CYS A 71 6.68 1.52 -19.05
N GLN A 72 6.19 2.47 -18.24
CA GLN A 72 6.16 3.90 -18.57
C GLN A 72 7.24 4.60 -17.76
N SER A 73 7.98 5.51 -18.40
CA SER A 73 8.92 6.36 -17.66
C SER A 73 8.15 7.39 -16.83
N PRO A 74 8.36 7.46 -15.49
CA PRO A 74 7.71 8.46 -14.64
C PRO A 74 8.23 9.89 -14.88
N ARG A 75 9.31 10.05 -15.66
CA ARG A 75 9.92 11.36 -15.98
C ARG A 75 9.20 12.12 -17.09
N HIS A 76 8.43 11.42 -17.92
CA HIS A 76 7.84 11.99 -19.14
C HIS A 76 6.39 11.51 -19.30
N ILE A 77 5.55 11.78 -18.30
CA ILE A 77 4.13 11.43 -18.35
C ILE A 77 3.38 12.47 -19.16
N GLN A 78 2.64 12.03 -20.18
CA GLN A 78 1.89 12.89 -21.10
C GLN A 78 0.40 12.56 -21.06
N ALA A 79 -0.43 13.59 -20.84
CA ALA A 79 -1.89 13.53 -20.89
C ALA A 79 -2.47 14.94 -21.01
N LEU A 80 -3.70 15.07 -21.54
CA LEU A 80 -4.43 16.34 -21.67
C LEU A 80 -3.63 17.47 -22.37
N GLY A 81 -2.70 17.13 -23.26
CA GLY A 81 -1.80 18.09 -23.90
C GLY A 81 -0.68 18.65 -23.00
N GLY A 82 -0.57 18.20 -21.75
CA GLY A 82 0.51 18.52 -20.81
C GLY A 82 1.56 17.43 -20.69
N THR A 83 2.68 17.75 -20.06
CA THR A 83 3.74 16.79 -19.70
C THR A 83 4.19 17.07 -18.26
N VAL A 84 4.45 16.01 -17.49
CA VAL A 84 4.94 16.11 -16.11
C VAL A 84 6.04 15.08 -15.83
N ASP A 85 7.04 15.52 -15.07
CA ASP A 85 8.07 14.66 -14.47
C ASP A 85 7.66 14.35 -13.02
N VAL A 86 6.96 13.22 -12.84
CA VAL A 86 6.44 12.78 -11.53
C VAL A 86 7.60 12.42 -10.59
N LEU A 87 8.69 11.89 -11.14
CA LEU A 87 9.85 11.47 -10.36
C LEU A 87 10.59 12.67 -9.76
N SER A 88 10.75 13.76 -10.51
CA SER A 88 11.33 15.00 -9.99
C SER A 88 10.47 15.63 -8.88
N TRP A 89 9.14 15.50 -8.97
CA TRP A 89 8.25 15.94 -7.89
C TRP A 89 8.36 15.04 -6.65
N LEU A 90 8.44 13.72 -6.84
CA LEU A 90 8.68 12.78 -5.74
C LEU A 90 9.97 13.14 -4.99
N GLN A 91 11.08 13.33 -5.72
CA GLN A 91 12.38 13.69 -5.12
C GLN A 91 12.27 14.94 -4.25
N ARG A 92 11.63 16.00 -4.77
CA ARG A 92 11.44 17.25 -4.00
C ARG A 92 10.63 17.02 -2.73
N ARG A 93 9.52 16.28 -2.81
CA ARG A 93 8.66 16.02 -1.65
C ARG A 93 9.36 15.14 -0.61
N THR A 94 10.15 14.17 -1.04
CA THR A 94 10.95 13.34 -0.13
C THR A 94 12.02 14.18 0.57
N ASP A 95 12.67 15.12 -0.11
CA ASP A 95 13.60 16.05 0.53
C ASP A 95 12.90 16.93 1.57
N GLU A 96 11.68 17.41 1.29
CA GLU A 96 10.83 18.15 2.23
C GLU A 96 10.48 17.29 3.47
N GLU A 97 10.10 16.03 3.28
CA GLU A 97 9.80 15.07 4.35
C GLU A 97 11.01 14.81 5.25
N VAL A 98 12.19 14.60 4.65
CA VAL A 98 13.43 14.37 5.41
C VAL A 98 13.81 15.62 6.21
N ALA A 99 13.74 16.81 5.61
CA ALA A 99 14.04 18.05 6.30
C ALA A 99 13.08 18.29 7.48
N TYR A 100 11.78 18.00 7.30
CA TYR A 100 10.78 18.11 8.37
C TYR A 100 11.03 17.08 9.48
N LEU A 101 11.33 15.83 9.12
CA LEU A 101 11.68 14.75 10.05
C LEU A 101 12.88 15.12 10.94
N GLU A 102 13.89 15.81 10.40
CA GLU A 102 15.04 16.26 11.19
C GLU A 102 14.69 17.31 12.25
N LEU A 103 13.66 18.11 12.00
CA LEU A 103 13.23 19.19 12.89
C LEU A 103 12.23 18.68 13.95
N GLU A 104 11.26 17.87 13.52
CA GLU A 104 10.10 17.52 14.34
C GLU A 104 10.17 16.09 14.91
N GLY A 105 11.11 15.27 14.44
CA GLY A 105 11.27 13.87 14.88
C GLY A 105 10.28 12.89 14.26
N ALA A 106 9.36 13.34 13.40
CA ALA A 106 8.49 12.50 12.57
C ALA A 106 8.27 13.13 11.18
N PRO A 107 7.98 12.34 10.12
CA PRO A 107 7.67 12.88 8.80
C PRO A 107 6.40 13.73 8.84
N GLN A 108 6.27 14.68 7.91
CA GLN A 108 5.06 15.49 7.75
C GLN A 108 3.86 14.62 7.37
N THR A 109 4.10 13.56 6.59
CA THR A 109 3.12 12.51 6.33
C THR A 109 3.24 11.38 7.36
N THR A 110 3.90 10.28 7.00
CA THR A 110 4.08 9.09 7.84
C THR A 110 5.36 8.35 7.43
N PHE A 111 5.90 7.54 8.32
CA PHE A 111 7.00 6.63 7.96
C PHE A 111 6.60 5.60 6.88
N TYR A 112 5.31 5.25 6.77
CA TYR A 112 4.81 4.42 5.67
C TYR A 112 5.00 5.09 4.31
N GLN A 113 4.61 6.37 4.19
CA GLN A 113 4.79 7.13 2.95
C GLN A 113 6.27 7.37 2.65
N LEU A 114 7.07 7.77 3.64
CA LEU A 114 8.53 7.89 3.47
C LEU A 114 9.18 6.57 3.01
N SER A 115 8.63 5.42 3.44
CA SER A 115 9.09 4.11 2.96
C SER A 115 8.74 3.88 1.48
N LEU A 116 7.55 4.29 1.04
CA LEU A 116 7.17 4.24 -0.38
C LEU A 116 8.09 5.13 -1.23
N ASP A 117 8.42 6.32 -0.73
CA ASP A 117 9.34 7.25 -1.39
C ASP A 117 10.70 6.60 -1.65
N VAL A 118 11.33 6.07 -0.60
CA VAL A 118 12.63 5.39 -0.68
C VAL A 118 12.55 4.21 -1.65
N MET A 119 11.46 3.44 -1.61
CA MET A 119 11.25 2.31 -2.49
C MET A 119 11.20 2.73 -3.97
N ALA A 120 10.37 3.73 -4.29
CA ALA A 120 10.20 4.22 -5.66
C ALA A 120 11.48 4.85 -6.21
N LEU A 121 12.16 5.69 -5.42
CA LEU A 121 13.43 6.32 -5.80
C LEU A 121 14.57 5.31 -5.99
N CYS A 122 14.66 4.32 -5.09
CA CYS A 122 15.66 3.26 -5.19
C CYS A 122 15.48 2.39 -6.44
N LEU A 123 14.24 2.03 -6.78
CA LEU A 123 13.94 1.24 -7.99
C LEU A 123 14.29 1.99 -9.28
N GLU A 124 14.02 3.30 -9.34
CA GLU A 124 14.50 4.15 -10.44
C GLU A 124 16.02 4.34 -10.42
N GLY A 125 16.65 4.19 -9.26
CA GLY A 125 18.08 4.43 -9.08
C GLY A 125 18.46 5.89 -9.20
N THR A 126 17.56 6.79 -8.81
CA THR A 126 17.78 8.24 -8.90
C THR A 126 17.27 8.95 -7.66
N GLY A 127 17.94 10.06 -7.31
CA GLY A 127 17.61 10.86 -6.13
C GLY A 127 18.45 10.47 -4.91
N ILE A 128 18.34 11.27 -3.84
CA ILE A 128 19.09 11.08 -2.59
C ILE A 128 18.18 10.34 -1.60
N TYR A 129 17.89 9.07 -1.89
CA TYR A 129 17.04 8.24 -1.02
C TYR A 129 17.83 7.63 0.14
N GLU A 130 19.16 7.69 0.12
CA GLU A 130 20.04 7.09 1.14
C GLU A 130 19.82 7.73 2.51
N LEU A 131 19.67 9.06 2.56
CA LEU A 131 19.42 9.76 3.83
C LEU A 131 18.08 9.35 4.43
N ALA A 132 17.02 9.31 3.62
CA ALA A 132 15.70 8.81 4.04
C ALA A 132 15.78 7.34 4.50
N ALA A 133 16.53 6.50 3.78
CA ALA A 133 16.75 5.09 4.16
C ALA A 133 17.48 4.96 5.51
N ILE A 134 18.49 5.80 5.79
CA ILE A 134 19.17 5.85 7.09
C ILE A 134 18.18 6.22 8.20
N LYS A 135 17.32 7.23 7.98
CA LYS A 135 16.33 7.64 8.98
C LYS A 135 15.32 6.52 9.25
N LEU A 136 14.81 5.87 8.21
CA LEU A 136 13.92 4.71 8.35
C LEU A 136 14.58 3.56 9.12
N ALA A 137 15.84 3.22 8.79
CA ALA A 137 16.55 2.14 9.48
C ALA A 137 16.73 2.43 10.97
N LYS A 138 17.09 3.68 11.32
CA LYS A 138 17.21 4.11 12.72
C LYS A 138 15.87 4.07 13.45
N GLU A 139 14.79 4.48 12.80
CA GLU A 139 13.45 4.42 13.38
C GLU A 139 13.03 2.97 13.66
N LEU A 140 13.27 2.04 12.73
CA LEU A 140 12.99 0.62 12.91
C LEU A 140 13.79 0.01 14.07
N LEU A 141 15.06 0.37 14.21
CA LEU A 141 15.93 -0.14 15.28
C LEU A 141 15.61 0.47 16.65
N GLY A 142 15.16 1.73 16.70
CA GLY A 142 14.89 2.45 17.95
C GLY A 142 13.47 2.28 18.48
N ALA A 143 12.46 2.31 17.59
CA ALA A 143 11.04 2.35 17.94
C ALA A 143 10.18 1.41 17.08
N GLY A 144 10.79 0.42 16.40
CA GLY A 144 10.11 -0.45 15.44
C GLY A 144 8.86 -1.15 15.98
N ASP A 145 8.85 -1.57 17.24
CA ASP A 145 7.70 -2.25 17.86
C ASP A 145 6.47 -1.35 18.03
N GLN A 146 6.66 -0.02 18.03
CA GLN A 146 5.58 0.96 18.08
C GLN A 146 4.98 1.24 16.69
N LEU A 147 5.69 0.88 15.62
CA LEU A 147 5.24 1.08 14.25
C LEU A 147 4.27 -0.03 13.82
N SER A 148 3.27 0.38 13.02
CA SER A 148 2.33 -0.57 12.41
C SER A 148 3.07 -1.61 11.56
N VAL A 149 2.47 -2.80 11.43
CA VAL A 149 3.01 -3.85 10.54
C VAL A 149 3.14 -3.34 9.10
N ASP A 150 2.16 -2.56 8.61
CA ASP A 150 2.21 -1.95 7.27
C ASP A 150 3.45 -1.07 7.09
N THR A 151 3.74 -0.22 8.09
CA THR A 151 4.91 0.66 8.08
C THR A 151 6.20 -0.14 8.06
N ARG A 152 6.32 -1.13 8.96
CA ARG A 152 7.50 -2.00 9.01
C ARG A 152 7.68 -2.78 7.72
N ALA A 153 6.61 -3.26 7.11
CA ALA A 153 6.66 -4.02 5.86
C ALA A 153 7.09 -3.15 4.68
N ALA A 154 6.49 -1.96 4.53
CA ALA A 154 6.89 -1.00 3.51
C ALA A 154 8.36 -0.58 3.68
N ALA A 155 8.79 -0.32 4.92
CA ALA A 155 10.17 0.04 5.23
C ALA A 155 11.12 -1.12 4.91
N ALA A 156 10.81 -2.36 5.30
CA ALA A 156 11.64 -3.52 5.00
C ALA A 156 11.83 -3.72 3.48
N LEU A 157 10.77 -3.55 2.69
CA LEU A 157 10.85 -3.58 1.22
C LEU A 157 11.78 -2.46 0.69
N ALA A 158 11.56 -1.23 1.14
CA ALA A 158 12.35 -0.07 0.71
C ALA A 158 13.85 -0.22 1.05
N LEU A 159 14.14 -0.62 2.29
CA LEU A 159 15.50 -0.83 2.77
C LEU A 159 16.17 -2.04 2.11
N THR A 160 15.42 -3.06 1.70
CA THR A 160 15.97 -4.19 0.92
C THR A 160 16.47 -3.72 -0.44
N CYS A 161 15.73 -2.83 -1.12
CA CYS A 161 16.21 -2.21 -2.36
C CYS A 161 17.50 -1.41 -2.11
N ALA A 162 17.48 -0.51 -1.11
CA ALA A 162 18.60 0.36 -0.79
C ALA A 162 19.85 -0.44 -0.35
N TYR A 163 19.66 -1.53 0.40
CA TYR A 163 20.73 -2.47 0.78
C TYR A 163 21.42 -3.07 -0.45
N GLY A 164 20.64 -3.48 -1.45
CA GLY A 164 21.15 -3.98 -2.72
C GLY A 164 22.06 -2.97 -3.41
N ARG A 165 21.59 -1.73 -3.54
CA ARG A 165 22.34 -0.64 -4.20
C ARG A 165 23.58 -0.20 -3.43
N ALA A 166 23.47 -0.06 -2.10
CA ALA A 166 24.61 0.24 -1.23
C ALA A 166 25.76 -0.76 -1.41
N GLY A 167 25.45 -2.04 -1.65
CA GLY A 167 26.48 -3.04 -1.96
C GLY A 167 27.14 -2.84 -3.32
N THR A 168 26.36 -2.52 -4.35
CA THR A 168 26.90 -2.23 -5.69
C THR A 168 27.73 -0.96 -5.72
N GLU A 169 27.44 0.00 -4.85
CA GLU A 169 28.09 1.30 -4.76
C GLU A 169 29.24 1.33 -3.74
N GLY A 170 29.47 0.24 -3.01
CA GLY A 170 30.55 0.12 -2.02
C GLY A 170 30.32 0.87 -0.70
N LEU A 171 29.07 1.24 -0.39
CA LEU A 171 28.67 1.96 0.82
C LEU A 171 28.47 0.98 1.99
N MET A 172 29.57 0.42 2.50
CA MET A 172 29.54 -0.69 3.47
C MET A 172 28.84 -0.34 4.79
N GLU A 173 29.13 0.82 5.39
CA GLU A 173 28.50 1.23 6.66
C GLU A 173 26.98 1.41 6.51
N LEU A 174 26.53 1.98 5.40
CA LEU A 174 25.11 2.08 5.08
C LEU A 174 24.50 0.69 4.94
N ARG A 175 25.14 -0.19 4.16
CA ARG A 175 24.67 -1.55 3.93
C ARG A 175 24.53 -2.35 5.23
N GLU A 176 25.46 -2.21 6.17
CA GLU A 176 25.39 -2.85 7.49
C GLU A 176 24.18 -2.36 8.29
N LEU A 177 24.01 -1.04 8.42
CA LEU A 177 22.86 -0.44 9.11
C LEU A 177 21.52 -0.91 8.52
N LEU A 178 21.40 -0.88 7.19
CA LEU A 178 20.18 -1.31 6.51
C LEU A 178 19.92 -2.80 6.73
N GLY A 179 20.97 -3.62 6.67
CA GLY A 179 20.88 -5.06 6.88
C GLY A 179 20.42 -5.42 8.29
N GLU A 180 20.90 -4.71 9.31
CA GLU A 180 20.49 -4.90 10.70
C GLU A 180 18.98 -4.59 10.88
N ALA A 181 18.53 -3.44 10.37
CA ALA A 181 17.12 -3.04 10.46
C ALA A 181 16.19 -4.04 9.75
N VAL A 182 16.53 -4.46 8.53
CA VAL A 182 15.74 -5.44 7.77
C VAL A 182 15.72 -6.80 8.46
N THR A 183 16.84 -7.24 9.03
CA THR A 183 16.94 -8.49 9.81
C THR A 183 15.99 -8.46 11.00
N GLY A 184 15.96 -7.37 11.77
CA GLY A 184 15.06 -7.20 12.91
C GLY A 184 13.58 -7.31 12.51
N VAL A 185 13.17 -6.58 11.47
CA VAL A 185 11.78 -6.62 10.99
C VAL A 185 11.39 -8.01 10.49
N ALA A 186 12.23 -8.64 9.66
CA ALA A 186 11.93 -9.94 9.07
C ALA A 186 11.77 -11.03 10.13
N ASN A 187 12.66 -11.08 11.12
CA ASN A 187 12.56 -11.99 12.24
C ASN A 187 11.31 -11.73 13.10
N GLY A 188 10.99 -10.46 13.38
CA GLY A 188 9.78 -10.09 14.12
C GLY A 188 8.49 -10.47 13.39
N PHE A 189 8.47 -10.44 12.06
CA PHE A 189 7.33 -10.91 11.27
C PHE A 189 7.12 -12.42 11.36
N LEU A 190 8.20 -13.21 11.38
CA LEU A 190 8.10 -14.65 11.62
C LEU A 190 7.55 -14.95 13.02
N ASP A 191 7.98 -14.18 14.02
CA ASP A 191 7.48 -14.34 15.40
C ASP A 191 5.99 -13.98 15.50
N LEU A 192 5.57 -12.87 14.88
CA LEU A 192 4.16 -12.47 14.83
C LEU A 192 3.30 -13.51 14.11
N GLN A 193 3.78 -14.07 12.99
CA GLN A 193 3.06 -15.11 12.27
C GLN A 193 2.77 -16.32 13.15
N GLN A 194 3.78 -16.78 13.89
CA GLN A 194 3.64 -17.92 14.80
C GLN A 194 2.64 -17.62 15.93
N GLN A 195 2.67 -16.40 16.48
CA GLN A 195 1.79 -15.97 17.56
C GLN A 195 0.33 -15.78 17.12
N GLN A 196 0.11 -15.45 15.85
CA GLN A 196 -1.20 -15.07 15.31
C GLN A 196 -1.75 -16.07 14.28
N ASN A 197 -1.34 -17.34 14.39
CA ASN A 197 -1.84 -18.44 13.56
C ASN A 197 -1.78 -18.17 12.05
N GLY A 198 -0.68 -17.61 11.57
CA GLY A 198 -0.46 -17.33 10.14
C GLY A 198 -0.69 -15.87 9.73
N LEU A 199 -1.42 -15.07 10.51
CA LEU A 199 -1.57 -13.65 10.24
C LEU A 199 -0.36 -12.85 10.77
N ILE A 200 -0.06 -11.70 10.16
CA ILE A 200 0.98 -10.80 10.64
C ILE A 200 0.34 -9.42 10.86
N GLY A 201 0.06 -9.10 12.12
CA GLY A 201 -0.70 -7.91 12.51
C GLY A 201 -2.20 -8.18 12.45
N ASN A 202 -2.79 -7.94 11.28
CA ASN A 202 -4.19 -8.22 11.00
C ASN A 202 -4.39 -8.62 9.53
N ILE A 203 -5.64 -8.90 9.14
CA ILE A 203 -5.99 -9.36 7.79
C ILE A 203 -5.63 -8.36 6.68
N TYR A 204 -5.53 -7.06 6.98
CA TYR A 204 -5.21 -6.01 6.03
C TYR A 204 -3.70 -5.77 5.91
N SER A 205 -2.95 -5.90 7.01
CA SER A 205 -1.49 -5.70 7.03
C SER A 205 -0.71 -6.93 6.57
N THR A 206 -1.32 -8.12 6.66
CA THR A 206 -0.65 -9.38 6.34
C THR A 206 -0.15 -9.36 4.89
N GLY A 207 -0.92 -8.86 3.92
CA GLY A 207 -0.52 -8.82 2.51
C GLY A 207 0.85 -8.17 2.27
N LEU A 208 1.08 -6.98 2.83
CA LEU A 208 2.39 -6.30 2.73
C LEU A 208 3.48 -7.03 3.51
N ALA A 209 3.18 -7.57 4.69
CA ALA A 209 4.15 -8.34 5.47
C ALA A 209 4.63 -9.59 4.73
N LEU A 210 3.76 -10.28 3.99
CA LEU A 210 4.13 -11.42 3.16
C LEU A 210 5.02 -10.99 1.98
N GLN A 211 4.78 -9.81 1.37
CA GLN A 211 5.70 -9.26 0.38
C GLN A 211 7.08 -9.00 1.00
N ALA A 212 7.13 -8.41 2.19
CA ALA A 212 8.38 -8.17 2.89
C ALA A 212 9.14 -9.47 3.21
N LEU A 213 8.48 -10.51 3.74
CA LEU A 213 9.11 -11.81 3.99
C LEU A 213 9.59 -12.50 2.71
N THR A 214 8.90 -12.28 1.58
CA THR A 214 9.35 -12.75 0.27
C THR A 214 10.64 -12.05 -0.15
N ALA A 215 10.72 -10.73 -0.02
CA ALA A 215 11.90 -9.94 -0.43
C ALA A 215 13.10 -10.10 0.51
N THR A 216 12.86 -10.49 1.77
CA THR A 216 13.87 -10.47 2.85
C THR A 216 14.40 -11.85 3.23
N ALA A 217 14.20 -12.87 2.38
CA ALA A 217 14.59 -14.26 2.64
C ALA A 217 16.01 -14.45 3.17
N VAL A 218 16.96 -13.68 2.65
CA VAL A 218 18.38 -13.75 3.05
C VAL A 218 18.64 -13.25 4.47
N PHE A 219 17.75 -12.42 5.04
CA PHE A 219 17.96 -11.75 6.33
C PHE A 219 17.43 -12.55 7.53
N TYR A 220 16.52 -13.50 7.32
CA TYR A 220 16.05 -14.38 8.39
C TYR A 220 16.65 -15.78 8.32
N ALA A 221 17.45 -16.10 7.31
CA ALA A 221 18.20 -17.35 7.26
C ALA A 221 19.10 -17.50 8.52
N PRO A 222 19.17 -18.70 9.14
CA PRO A 222 18.69 -19.98 8.64
C PRO A 222 17.24 -20.33 9.05
N ARG A 223 16.47 -19.39 9.61
CA ARG A 223 15.05 -19.65 9.90
C ARG A 223 14.29 -19.88 8.59
N GLU A 224 13.30 -20.76 8.64
CA GLU A 224 12.40 -21.00 7.53
C GLU A 224 11.08 -20.28 7.75
N TRP A 225 10.51 -19.76 6.67
CA TRP A 225 9.20 -19.12 6.69
C TRP A 225 8.12 -20.12 6.25
N ASP A 226 7.15 -20.39 7.13
CA ASP A 226 5.96 -21.17 6.78
C ASP A 226 4.96 -20.31 6.00
N CYS A 227 5.22 -20.11 4.72
CA CYS A 227 4.34 -19.35 3.83
C CYS A 227 2.99 -20.06 3.61
N GLY A 228 2.94 -21.40 3.76
CA GLY A 228 1.72 -22.19 3.61
C GLY A 228 0.68 -21.87 4.69
N GLN A 229 1.11 -21.76 5.94
CA GLN A 229 0.26 -21.33 7.05
C GLN A 229 -0.30 -19.92 6.81
N ALA A 230 0.55 -18.97 6.42
CA ALA A 230 0.13 -17.59 6.20
C ALA A 230 -0.84 -17.45 5.02
N PHE A 231 -0.59 -18.16 3.93
CA PHE A 231 -1.48 -18.15 2.76
C PHE A 231 -2.84 -18.77 3.12
N SER A 232 -2.85 -19.86 3.88
CA SER A 232 -4.09 -20.48 4.35
C SER A 232 -4.90 -19.51 5.21
N ALA A 233 -4.26 -18.86 6.20
CA ALA A 233 -4.90 -17.93 7.11
C ALA A 233 -5.55 -16.74 6.38
N VAL A 234 -4.92 -16.23 5.32
CA VAL A 234 -5.45 -15.11 4.54
C VAL A 234 -6.52 -15.54 3.54
N LEU A 235 -6.39 -16.72 2.92
CA LEU A 235 -7.39 -17.26 1.99
C LEU A 235 -8.73 -17.61 2.68
N GLU A 236 -8.71 -17.83 4.00
CA GLU A 236 -9.92 -17.98 4.82
C GLU A 236 -10.65 -16.64 5.07
N GLN A 237 -10.02 -15.49 4.79
CA GLN A 237 -10.60 -14.17 5.05
C GLN A 237 -11.39 -13.64 3.86
N HIS A 238 -12.44 -12.86 4.14
CA HIS A 238 -13.17 -12.13 3.11
C HIS A 238 -12.62 -10.71 2.95
N LEU A 239 -11.92 -10.46 1.83
CA LEU A 239 -11.41 -9.13 1.48
C LEU A 239 -12.21 -8.52 0.34
N ASP A 240 -12.94 -7.45 0.64
CA ASP A 240 -13.74 -6.68 -0.33
C ASP A 240 -13.05 -5.40 -0.80
N GLN A 241 -12.21 -4.80 0.04
CA GLN A 241 -11.61 -3.50 -0.22
C GLN A 241 -10.54 -3.60 -1.31
N PRO A 242 -10.67 -2.91 -2.46
CA PRO A 242 -9.73 -3.03 -3.57
C PRO A 242 -8.28 -2.76 -3.18
N THR A 243 -8.02 -1.79 -2.30
CA THR A 243 -6.67 -1.49 -1.81
C THR A 243 -6.08 -2.64 -0.99
N ALA A 244 -6.88 -3.28 -0.13
CA ALA A 244 -6.42 -4.44 0.64
C ALA A 244 -6.12 -5.63 -0.28
N ILE A 245 -6.96 -5.85 -1.29
CA ILE A 245 -6.72 -6.87 -2.32
C ILE A 245 -5.44 -6.53 -3.11
N ALA A 246 -5.23 -5.26 -3.47
CA ALA A 246 -4.05 -4.81 -4.19
C ALA A 246 -2.74 -5.04 -3.40
N GLN A 247 -2.78 -4.84 -2.08
CA GLN A 247 -1.63 -5.10 -1.21
C GLN A 247 -1.35 -6.58 -0.97
N LEU A 248 -2.39 -7.43 -1.03
CA LEU A 248 -2.25 -8.87 -0.82
C LEU A 248 -1.88 -9.64 -2.10
N LEU A 249 -2.53 -9.34 -3.21
CA LEU A 249 -2.47 -10.14 -4.44
C LEU A 249 -1.05 -10.40 -4.94
N PRO A 250 -0.11 -9.42 -4.94
CA PRO A 250 1.27 -9.68 -5.33
C PRO A 250 1.92 -10.79 -4.50
N ALA A 251 1.76 -10.77 -3.17
CA ALA A 251 2.39 -11.75 -2.28
C ALA A 251 1.90 -13.18 -2.56
N LEU A 252 0.59 -13.36 -2.81
CA LEU A 252 0.01 -14.65 -3.17
C LEU A 252 0.57 -15.22 -4.48
N LEU A 253 1.16 -14.36 -5.32
CA LEU A 253 1.78 -14.72 -6.58
C LEU A 253 3.32 -14.76 -6.50
N GLY A 254 3.88 -14.67 -5.29
CA GLY A 254 5.33 -14.62 -5.07
C GLY A 254 5.97 -13.35 -5.62
N ARG A 255 5.20 -12.27 -5.71
CA ARG A 255 5.64 -10.95 -6.19
C ARG A 255 5.61 -9.93 -5.07
N THR A 256 6.39 -8.87 -5.26
CA THR A 256 6.50 -7.76 -4.33
C THR A 256 6.48 -6.45 -5.10
N TYR A 257 6.33 -5.33 -4.39
CA TYR A 257 6.49 -4.01 -5.00
C TYR A 257 7.90 -3.77 -5.58
N LEU A 258 8.92 -4.51 -5.14
CA LEU A 258 10.26 -4.42 -5.72
C LEU A 258 10.34 -4.96 -7.16
N ASP A 259 9.35 -5.77 -7.58
CA ASP A 259 9.26 -6.26 -8.95
C ASP A 259 8.73 -5.20 -9.93
N ALA A 260 8.28 -4.03 -9.45
CA ALA A 260 7.61 -3.02 -10.28
C ALA A 260 8.45 -2.56 -11.49
N ALA A 261 9.76 -2.37 -11.32
CA ALA A 261 10.66 -1.96 -12.40
C ALA A 261 11.16 -3.14 -13.28
N GLY A 262 10.91 -4.38 -12.86
CA GLY A 262 11.44 -5.60 -13.49
C GLY A 262 10.45 -6.34 -14.38
N LEU A 263 9.23 -5.82 -14.55
CA LEU A 263 8.19 -6.48 -15.34
C LEU A 263 8.48 -6.42 -16.85
N TYR A 264 8.27 -7.55 -17.51
CA TYR A 264 8.34 -7.63 -18.97
C TYR A 264 6.96 -7.30 -19.56
N CYS A 265 6.77 -6.07 -20.05
CA CYS A 265 5.52 -5.64 -20.68
C CYS A 265 5.36 -6.08 -22.15
N GLY A 266 6.12 -7.08 -22.61
CA GLY A 266 5.89 -7.69 -23.92
C GLY A 266 4.52 -8.38 -23.99
N THR A 267 4.02 -8.60 -25.21
CA THR A 267 2.69 -9.16 -25.46
C THR A 267 2.62 -10.66 -25.11
N GLY A 268 2.57 -10.96 -23.81
CA GLY A 268 2.34 -12.30 -23.25
C GLY A 268 0.84 -12.55 -23.03
N THR A 269 0.36 -13.66 -23.59
CA THR A 269 -1.03 -14.11 -23.64
C THR A 269 -1.74 -14.12 -22.27
N ALA A 270 -2.81 -13.35 -22.14
CA ALA A 270 -3.77 -13.53 -21.06
C ALA A 270 -4.51 -14.87 -21.25
N ALA A 271 -4.46 -15.74 -20.24
CA ALA A 271 -5.31 -16.94 -20.20
C ALA A 271 -6.76 -16.51 -19.91
N PRO A 272 -7.78 -17.08 -20.58
CA PRO A 272 -9.15 -16.69 -20.36
C PRO A 272 -9.65 -17.27 -19.02
N VAL A 273 -10.16 -16.42 -18.14
CA VAL A 273 -10.84 -16.83 -16.90
C VAL A 273 -12.34 -16.66 -17.09
N ALA A 274 -13.09 -17.72 -16.82
CA ALA A 274 -14.53 -17.79 -17.03
C ALA A 274 -15.33 -16.88 -16.08
N ARG A 275 -16.33 -16.19 -16.64
CA ARG A 275 -17.30 -15.33 -15.93
C ARG A 275 -18.31 -16.16 -15.13
N GLY A 276 -18.47 -15.82 -13.85
CA GLY A 276 -19.57 -16.28 -13.00
C GLY A 276 -20.68 -15.22 -12.90
N VAL A 277 -21.92 -15.69 -12.92
CA VAL A 277 -23.17 -14.90 -12.97
C VAL A 277 -23.50 -14.28 -11.60
N THR A 278 -24.00 -13.05 -11.60
CA THR A 278 -24.53 -12.36 -10.42
C THR A 278 -25.95 -12.84 -10.08
N ALA A 279 -26.20 -13.13 -8.81
CA ALA A 279 -27.53 -13.45 -8.28
C ALA A 279 -28.31 -12.17 -7.94
N ALA A 280 -29.61 -12.17 -8.22
CA ALA A 280 -30.54 -11.11 -7.88
C ALA A 280 -30.69 -10.97 -6.34
N HIS A 281 -30.67 -9.72 -5.86
CA HIS A 281 -30.84 -9.38 -4.44
C HIS A 281 -32.33 -9.41 -4.03
N GLU A 282 -32.66 -10.25 -3.06
CA GLU A 282 -33.82 -10.04 -2.18
C GLU A 282 -33.57 -8.84 -1.27
N ALA A 283 -34.63 -8.16 -0.81
CA ALA A 283 -34.51 -7.04 0.10
C ALA A 283 -33.91 -7.50 1.44
N ALA A 284 -32.72 -7.01 1.77
CA ALA A 284 -32.03 -7.37 3.00
C ALA A 284 -32.82 -6.93 4.24
N PRO A 285 -32.90 -7.76 5.30
CA PRO A 285 -33.63 -7.41 6.53
C PRO A 285 -32.99 -6.20 7.22
N LEU A 286 -33.77 -5.39 7.93
CA LEU A 286 -33.23 -4.28 8.73
C LEU A 286 -32.56 -4.79 10.02
N ILE A 287 -31.44 -4.18 10.38
CA ILE A 287 -30.73 -4.36 11.65
C ILE A 287 -30.68 -3.04 12.42
N THR A 288 -30.61 -3.11 13.75
CA THR A 288 -30.45 -1.95 14.61
C THR A 288 -29.03 -1.92 15.17
N VAL A 289 -28.33 -0.81 14.96
CA VAL A 289 -26.97 -0.57 15.46
C VAL A 289 -27.02 0.48 16.55
N TYR A 290 -26.30 0.25 17.65
CA TYR A 290 -26.08 1.26 18.67
C TYR A 290 -24.81 2.04 18.31
N TYR A 291 -24.94 3.33 17.99
CA TYR A 291 -23.86 4.19 17.56
C TYR A 291 -23.60 5.30 18.59
N SER A 292 -22.33 5.54 18.91
CA SER A 292 -21.91 6.53 19.90
C SER A 292 -20.72 7.35 19.42
N VAL A 293 -20.73 8.66 19.70
CA VAL A 293 -19.59 9.57 19.51
C VAL A 293 -19.19 10.15 20.86
N THR A 294 -17.91 10.03 21.18
CA THR A 294 -17.34 10.48 22.45
C THR A 294 -16.11 11.33 22.18
N ASN A 295 -16.00 12.46 22.87
CA ASN A 295 -14.78 13.27 22.90
C ASN A 295 -14.36 13.51 24.35
N GLU A 296 -13.22 12.95 24.71
CA GLU A 296 -12.55 13.16 26.00
C GLU A 296 -11.19 13.84 25.84
N LEU A 297 -10.79 14.15 24.60
CA LEU A 297 -9.41 14.55 24.27
C LEU A 297 -9.23 16.06 24.14
N ARG A 298 -10.19 16.78 23.53
CA ARG A 298 -10.05 18.21 23.24
C ARG A 298 -11.37 18.96 23.43
N GLY A 299 -11.33 20.09 24.15
CA GLY A 299 -12.50 20.94 24.38
C GLY A 299 -13.40 20.43 25.49
N ALA A 300 -14.67 20.84 25.48
CA ALA A 300 -15.66 20.36 26.45
C ALA A 300 -15.99 18.89 26.16
N PRO A 301 -15.87 17.98 27.16
CA PRO A 301 -16.20 16.58 26.97
C PRO A 301 -17.66 16.40 26.56
N PHE A 302 -17.92 15.47 25.66
CA PHE A 302 -19.28 15.10 25.27
C PHE A 302 -19.38 13.62 24.94
N HIS A 303 -20.60 13.09 25.07
CA HIS A 303 -20.94 11.73 24.72
C HIS A 303 -22.37 11.71 24.18
N TYR A 304 -22.52 11.35 22.91
CA TYR A 304 -23.82 11.18 22.25
C TYR A 304 -23.99 9.71 21.85
N SER A 305 -25.21 9.20 21.95
CA SER A 305 -25.53 7.85 21.50
C SER A 305 -26.92 7.79 20.90
N THR A 306 -27.07 7.01 19.84
CA THR A 306 -28.35 6.78 19.18
C THR A 306 -28.47 5.33 18.69
N ARG A 307 -29.70 4.93 18.39
CA ARG A 307 -30.01 3.66 17.74
C ARG A 307 -30.41 3.94 16.31
N VAL A 308 -29.63 3.39 15.38
CA VAL A 308 -29.82 3.58 13.94
C VAL A 308 -30.30 2.28 13.32
N CYS A 309 -31.35 2.33 12.51
CA CYS A 309 -31.82 1.18 11.75
C CYS A 309 -31.29 1.29 10.31
N VAL A 310 -30.58 0.26 9.85
CA VAL A 310 -30.03 0.17 8.48
C VAL A 310 -30.29 -1.22 7.92
N ALA A 311 -30.21 -1.39 6.60
CA ALA A 311 -30.29 -2.73 5.99
C ALA A 311 -29.11 -3.60 6.42
N ALA A 312 -29.34 -4.90 6.61
CA ALA A 312 -28.29 -5.88 6.84
C ALA A 312 -27.31 -5.85 5.65
N GLY A 313 -26.01 -5.77 5.94
CA GLY A 313 -24.96 -5.59 4.93
C GLY A 313 -24.63 -4.12 4.61
N ALA A 314 -25.34 -3.15 5.20
CA ALA A 314 -24.96 -1.74 5.11
C ALA A 314 -23.62 -1.47 5.82
N VAL A 315 -22.83 -0.54 5.27
CA VAL A 315 -21.52 -0.14 5.82
C VAL A 315 -21.66 0.91 6.91
N LEU A 316 -20.60 1.10 7.72
CA LEU A 316 -20.59 2.09 8.80
C LEU A 316 -20.98 3.50 8.34
N LEU A 317 -20.55 3.93 7.14
CA LEU A 317 -20.93 5.24 6.59
C LEU A 317 -22.45 5.43 6.49
N ALA A 318 -23.20 4.38 6.13
CA ALA A 318 -24.66 4.45 6.09
C ALA A 318 -25.26 4.61 7.50
N VAL A 319 -24.64 4.02 8.51
CA VAL A 319 -25.01 4.22 9.92
C VAL A 319 -24.74 5.67 10.35
N LEU A 320 -23.59 6.24 9.95
CA LEU A 320 -23.26 7.65 10.22
C LEU A 320 -24.27 8.60 9.58
N GLN A 321 -24.58 8.39 8.30
CA GLN A 321 -25.55 9.20 7.55
C GLN A 321 -26.94 9.13 8.18
N ALA A 322 -27.40 7.92 8.54
CA ALA A 322 -28.70 7.77 9.17
C ALA A 322 -28.72 8.34 10.61
N ALA A 323 -27.61 8.32 11.36
CA ALA A 323 -27.49 9.01 12.63
C ALA A 323 -27.58 10.54 12.47
N GLN A 324 -26.86 11.09 11.49
CA GLN A 324 -26.86 12.51 11.15
C GLN A 324 -28.24 12.99 10.68
N GLU A 325 -28.94 12.21 9.86
CA GLU A 325 -30.31 12.52 9.44
C GLU A 325 -31.29 12.52 10.62
N GLN A 326 -31.10 11.61 11.58
CA GLN A 326 -31.95 11.48 12.75
C GLN A 326 -31.72 12.61 13.78
N ASP A 327 -30.46 13.02 14.00
CA ASP A 327 -30.10 14.05 14.96
C ASP A 327 -28.86 14.86 14.49
N PRO A 328 -29.07 15.82 13.57
CA PRO A 328 -27.98 16.60 12.97
C PRO A 328 -27.23 17.50 13.96
N ALA A 329 -27.79 17.73 15.15
CA ALA A 329 -27.16 18.58 16.16
C ALA A 329 -26.05 17.85 16.92
N HIS A 330 -26.06 16.51 16.91
CA HIS A 330 -25.16 15.67 17.70
C HIS A 330 -24.33 14.68 16.87
N PHE A 331 -24.72 14.41 15.62
CA PHE A 331 -24.05 13.51 14.66
C PHE A 331 -23.95 14.14 13.28
#